data_AF-A0A2E9IV90-F1
#
_entry.id   AF-A0A2E9IV90-F1
#
_cell.length_a   1.000
_cell.length_b   1.000
_cell.length_c   1.000
_cell.angle_alpha   90.00
_cell.angle_beta   90.00
_cell.angle_gamma   90.00
#
_symmetry.space_group_name_H-M   'P 1'
#
loop_
_entity.id
_entity.type
_entity.pdbx_description
1 polymer ?
#
loop_
_entity_poly.entity_id
_entity_poly.type
_entity_poly.pdbx_seq_one_letter_code
_entity_poly.pdbx_strand_id
1 'polypeptide(L)'
;MTDEAHWQHATKATSLREAAFHLSQFKDQDELNIRTSELIYGLHFDSVPNLNKWPLYQASMQAHGKNADTASELKLLAKIAQKTQQALTLRDTAFRVYIENWLRIESDDKVNEETFELIDTLYHENNSLADTSLEAEYFLIKNNASTAERNAQFKDRLRNTAMESSRAATTRITALKTLSELGALLDLPMENIYHSASTHLQTAILRVLENQSSSKASKEQWLRLIQPTTSEQEQLLLRILKTMNPQ
;
A
#
# COMPACT_ATOMS: atom_id res chain seq x y z
N MET A 1 3.73 -2.60 36.21
CA MET A 1 3.20 -3.76 35.47
C MET A 1 4.39 -4.55 34.96
N THR A 2 4.33 -5.88 34.94
CA THR A 2 5.43 -6.77 34.48
C THR A 2 5.29 -7.05 32.98
N ASP A 3 6.37 -7.50 32.32
CA ASP A 3 6.34 -7.83 30.89
C ASP A 3 5.35 -8.96 30.58
N GLU A 4 5.22 -9.95 31.47
CA GLU A 4 4.18 -10.98 31.38
C GLU A 4 2.75 -10.39 31.45
N ALA A 5 2.52 -9.37 32.29
CA ALA A 5 1.22 -8.70 32.31
C ALA A 5 0.96 -7.93 31.01
N HIS A 6 1.98 -7.26 30.47
CA HIS A 6 1.89 -6.61 29.16
C HIS A 6 1.60 -7.61 28.04
N TRP A 7 2.22 -8.79 28.05
CA TRP A 7 1.91 -9.89 27.11
C TRP A 7 0.43 -10.32 27.21
N GLN A 8 -0.05 -10.56 28.42
CA GLN A 8 -1.43 -11.00 28.65
C GLN A 8 -2.46 -9.95 28.22
N HIS A 9 -2.15 -8.67 28.39
CA HIS A 9 -2.98 -7.59 27.89
C HIS A 9 -2.95 -7.53 26.35
N ALA A 10 -1.78 -7.65 25.72
CA ALA A 10 -1.66 -7.66 24.26
C ALA A 10 -2.42 -8.85 23.63
N THR A 11 -2.36 -10.04 24.24
CA THR A 11 -3.05 -11.24 23.74
C THR A 11 -4.57 -11.18 23.85
N LYS A 12 -5.10 -10.38 24.77
CA LYS A 12 -6.54 -10.15 24.96
C LYS A 12 -7.04 -8.86 24.29
N ALA A 13 -6.13 -8.11 23.67
CA ALA A 13 -6.46 -6.84 23.03
C ALA A 13 -7.47 -7.05 21.91
N THR A 14 -8.44 -6.14 21.84
CA THR A 14 -9.50 -6.18 20.82
C THR A 14 -9.17 -5.35 19.58
N SER A 15 -8.09 -4.57 19.65
CA SER A 15 -7.64 -3.70 18.57
C SER A 15 -6.12 -3.74 18.40
N LEU A 16 -5.65 -3.53 17.18
CA LEU A 16 -4.22 -3.44 16.86
C LEU A 16 -3.53 -2.38 17.72
N ARG A 17 -4.17 -1.21 17.91
CA ARG A 17 -3.62 -0.11 18.71
C ARG A 17 -3.39 -0.51 20.17
N GLU A 18 -4.34 -1.22 20.76
CA GLU A 18 -4.22 -1.71 22.14
C GLU A 18 -3.12 -2.77 22.26
N ALA A 19 -3.08 -3.73 21.34
CA ALA A 19 -2.02 -4.75 21.31
C ALA A 19 -0.64 -4.10 21.19
N ALA A 20 -0.46 -3.21 20.21
CA ALA A 20 0.80 -2.50 19.97
C ALA A 20 1.21 -1.63 21.17
N PHE A 21 0.25 -0.95 21.81
CA PHE A 21 0.50 -0.21 23.04
C PHE A 21 1.12 -1.12 24.11
N HIS A 22 0.51 -2.26 24.43
CA HIS A 22 1.03 -3.14 25.45
C HIS A 22 2.39 -3.76 25.08
N LEU A 23 2.60 -4.18 23.83
CA LEU A 23 3.90 -4.69 23.38
C LEU A 23 5.01 -3.63 23.50
N SER A 24 4.71 -2.36 23.21
CA SER A 24 5.66 -1.25 23.35
C SER A 24 6.12 -0.96 24.80
N GLN A 25 5.42 -1.52 25.80
CA GLN A 25 5.76 -1.30 27.21
C GLN A 25 6.71 -2.37 27.78
N PHE A 26 7.10 -3.37 26.98
CA PHE A 26 8.06 -4.39 27.39
C PHE A 26 9.40 -3.75 27.75
N LYS A 27 9.97 -4.16 28.88
CA LYS A 27 11.31 -3.72 29.29
C LYS A 27 12.39 -4.60 28.69
N ASP A 28 12.18 -5.91 28.70
CA ASP A 28 13.05 -6.88 28.04
C ASP A 28 12.67 -7.00 26.56
N GLN A 29 13.46 -6.34 25.69
CA GLN A 29 13.24 -6.36 24.24
C GLN A 29 13.66 -7.69 23.62
N ASP A 30 14.60 -8.41 24.22
CA ASP A 30 15.03 -9.73 23.73
C ASP A 30 13.91 -10.75 23.97
N GLU A 31 13.29 -10.71 25.15
CA GLU A 31 12.10 -11.53 25.44
C GLU A 31 10.95 -11.22 24.49
N LEU A 32 10.67 -9.93 24.25
CA LEU A 32 9.63 -9.52 23.29
C LEU A 32 9.91 -10.09 21.90
N ASN A 33 11.14 -9.96 21.41
CA ASN A 33 11.55 -10.43 20.09
C ASN A 33 11.39 -11.94 19.92
N ILE A 34 11.77 -12.71 20.94
CA ILE A 34 11.57 -14.17 20.94
C ILE A 34 10.08 -14.50 20.83
N ARG A 35 9.25 -13.91 21.71
CA ARG A 35 7.80 -14.17 21.74
C ARG A 35 7.11 -13.77 20.43
N THR A 36 7.44 -12.62 19.86
CA THR A 36 6.86 -12.18 18.59
C THR A 36 7.35 -13.04 17.43
N SER A 37 8.63 -13.42 17.40
CA SER A 37 9.19 -14.30 16.38
C SER A 37 8.51 -15.67 16.37
N GLU A 38 8.35 -16.30 17.53
CA GLU A 38 7.66 -17.59 17.66
C GLU A 38 6.21 -17.50 17.19
N LEU A 39 5.50 -16.43 17.57
CA LEU A 39 4.12 -16.22 17.17
C LEU A 39 3.98 -16.02 15.66
N ILE A 40 4.85 -15.21 15.06
CA ILE A 40 4.88 -14.98 13.60
C ILE A 40 5.28 -16.26 12.87
N TYR A 41 6.22 -17.03 13.41
CA TYR A 41 6.63 -18.32 12.84
C TYR A 41 5.46 -19.29 12.78
N GLY A 42 4.61 -19.33 13.82
CA GLY A 42 3.34 -20.06 13.82
C GLY A 42 2.46 -19.74 12.61
N LEU A 43 2.31 -18.48 12.22
CA LEU A 43 1.53 -18.10 11.01
C LEU A 43 2.06 -18.71 9.71
N HIS A 44 3.37 -18.97 9.64
CA HIS A 44 3.96 -19.57 8.46
C HIS A 44 3.55 -21.04 8.29
N PHE A 45 3.28 -21.77 9.38
CA PHE A 45 2.92 -23.20 9.33
C PHE A 45 1.42 -23.45 9.54
N ASP A 46 0.79 -22.69 10.42
CA ASP A 46 -0.57 -22.95 10.87
C ASP A 46 -1.64 -22.53 9.87
N SER A 47 -2.86 -23.03 10.12
CA SER A 47 -4.09 -22.53 9.50
C SER A 47 -4.36 -21.08 9.88
N VAL A 48 -5.20 -20.40 9.09
CA VAL A 48 -5.63 -19.02 9.37
C VAL A 48 -6.13 -18.89 10.81
N PRO A 49 -5.56 -17.98 11.62
CA PRO A 49 -5.99 -17.82 13.00
C PRO A 49 -7.38 -17.18 13.07
N ASN A 50 -8.09 -17.44 14.18
CA ASN A 50 -9.36 -16.77 14.48
C ASN A 50 -9.19 -15.24 14.44
N LEU A 51 -10.22 -14.55 13.93
CA LEU A 51 -10.25 -13.09 13.75
C LEU A 51 -9.90 -12.32 15.04
N ASN A 52 -10.31 -12.83 16.20
CA ASN A 52 -10.01 -12.19 17.50
C ASN A 52 -8.51 -12.19 17.86
N LYS A 53 -7.68 -13.00 17.20
CA LYS A 53 -6.23 -13.02 17.41
C LYS A 53 -5.48 -12.10 16.44
N TRP A 54 -6.14 -11.59 15.39
CA TRP A 54 -5.47 -10.79 14.36
C TRP A 54 -4.79 -9.53 14.92
N PRO A 55 -5.39 -8.77 15.87
CA PRO A 55 -4.72 -7.63 16.49
C PRO A 55 -3.34 -7.95 17.08
N LEU A 56 -3.23 -9.07 17.79
CA LEU A 56 -1.96 -9.51 18.38
C LEU A 56 -0.94 -9.84 17.29
N TYR A 57 -1.33 -10.58 16.25
CA TYR A 57 -0.43 -10.94 15.15
C TYR A 57 0.08 -9.70 14.41
N GLN A 58 -0.82 -8.77 14.09
CA GLN A 58 -0.46 -7.52 13.41
C GLN A 58 0.50 -6.68 14.27
N ALA A 59 0.23 -6.54 15.57
CA ALA A 59 1.11 -5.82 16.49
C ALA A 59 2.47 -6.52 16.66
N SER A 60 2.47 -7.86 16.66
CA SER A 60 3.70 -8.65 16.78
C SER A 60 4.56 -8.51 15.53
N MET A 61 3.97 -8.50 14.33
CA MET A 61 4.70 -8.19 13.09
C MET A 61 5.34 -6.80 13.18
N GLN A 62 4.61 -5.79 13.62
CA GLN A 62 5.15 -4.42 13.77
C GLN A 62 6.32 -4.36 14.77
N ALA A 63 6.18 -5.01 15.93
CA ALA A 63 7.25 -5.08 16.93
C ALA A 63 8.48 -5.82 16.38
N HIS A 64 8.27 -6.97 15.74
CA HIS A 64 9.31 -7.78 15.10
C HIS A 64 10.06 -6.99 14.02
N GLY A 65 9.34 -6.34 13.11
CA GLY A 65 9.96 -5.55 12.05
C GLY A 65 10.74 -4.35 12.59
N LYS A 66 10.21 -3.66 13.61
CA LYS A 66 10.88 -2.53 14.25
C LYS A 66 12.20 -2.94 14.91
N ASN A 67 12.22 -4.13 15.52
CA ASN A 67 13.37 -4.64 16.26
C ASN A 67 14.32 -5.47 15.39
N ALA A 68 13.99 -5.70 14.11
CA ALA A 68 14.87 -6.42 13.20
C ALA A 68 16.14 -5.61 12.89
N ASP A 69 17.30 -6.25 12.96
CA ASP A 69 18.59 -5.64 12.67
C ASP A 69 19.18 -6.13 11.34
N THR A 70 18.61 -7.19 10.77
CA THR A 70 19.06 -7.78 9.51
C THR A 70 17.90 -8.06 8.55
N ALA A 71 18.14 -7.99 7.24
CA ALA A 71 17.14 -8.36 6.24
C ALA A 71 16.71 -9.84 6.39
N SER A 72 17.60 -10.69 6.90
CA SER A 72 17.29 -12.10 7.20
C SER A 72 16.16 -12.25 8.22
N GLU A 73 16.09 -11.37 9.22
CA GLU A 73 15.02 -11.38 10.24
C GLU A 73 13.67 -10.94 9.67
N LEU A 74 13.66 -10.18 8.58
CA LEU A 74 12.44 -9.79 7.87
C LEU A 74 11.92 -10.87 6.91
N LYS A 75 12.74 -11.88 6.54
CA LYS A 75 12.35 -12.93 5.56
C LYS A 75 11.06 -13.67 5.93
N LEU A 76 10.78 -13.82 7.22
CA LEU A 76 9.56 -14.46 7.67
C LEU A 76 8.30 -13.66 7.29
N LEU A 77 8.36 -12.33 7.32
CA LEU A 77 7.26 -11.46 6.91
C LEU A 77 7.00 -11.56 5.41
N ALA A 78 8.06 -11.58 4.57
CA ALA A 78 7.94 -11.82 3.14
C ALA A 78 7.25 -13.17 2.84
N LYS A 79 7.63 -14.24 3.54
CA LYS A 79 7.00 -15.56 3.42
C LYS A 79 5.52 -15.55 3.82
N ILE A 80 5.14 -14.79 4.84
CA ILE A 80 3.73 -14.65 5.24
C ILE A 80 2.95 -13.88 4.18
N ALA A 81 3.50 -12.79 3.66
CA ALA A 81 2.88 -12.02 2.58
C ALA A 81 2.58 -12.90 1.36
N GLN A 82 3.47 -13.81 0.98
CA GLN A 82 3.29 -14.73 -0.15
C GLN A 82 2.35 -15.92 0.13
N LYS A 83 1.98 -16.19 1.39
CA LYS A 83 1.15 -17.35 1.74
C LYS A 83 -0.32 -17.07 1.41
N THR A 84 -0.76 -17.35 0.19
CA THR A 84 -2.13 -17.09 -0.33
C THR A 84 -3.26 -17.72 0.49
N GLN A 85 -2.96 -18.76 1.26
CA GLN A 85 -3.89 -19.40 2.20
C GLN A 85 -4.15 -18.57 3.46
N GLN A 86 -3.31 -17.57 3.76
CA GLN A 86 -3.51 -16.65 4.87
C GLN A 86 -4.51 -15.55 4.55
N ALA A 87 -5.10 -14.99 5.59
CA ALA A 87 -6.01 -13.86 5.45
C ALA A 87 -5.30 -12.64 4.85
N LEU A 88 -5.97 -11.96 3.89
CA LEU A 88 -5.42 -10.81 3.17
C LEU A 88 -4.90 -9.72 4.13
N THR A 89 -5.61 -9.45 5.22
CA THR A 89 -5.20 -8.46 6.25
C THR A 89 -3.86 -8.79 6.91
N LEU A 90 -3.59 -10.07 7.20
CA LEU A 90 -2.32 -10.48 7.81
C LEU A 90 -1.19 -10.46 6.79
N ARG A 91 -1.48 -10.83 5.54
CA ARG A 91 -0.53 -10.77 4.42
C ARG A 91 -0.14 -9.32 4.11
N ASP A 92 -1.12 -8.43 4.02
CA ASP A 92 -0.94 -6.98 3.85
C ASP A 92 -0.10 -6.39 4.98
N THR A 93 -0.43 -6.71 6.23
CA THR A 93 0.34 -6.22 7.39
C THR A 93 1.80 -6.70 7.33
N ALA A 94 2.03 -7.98 7.07
CA ALA A 94 3.38 -8.53 6.96
C ALA A 94 4.17 -7.84 5.83
N PHE A 95 3.53 -7.61 4.69
CA PHE A 95 4.15 -6.96 3.55
C PHE A 95 4.52 -5.50 3.82
N ARG A 96 3.59 -4.71 4.39
CA ARG A 96 3.86 -3.30 4.74
C ARG A 96 5.01 -3.19 5.74
N VAL A 97 4.98 -4.00 6.80
CA VAL A 97 6.05 -4.02 7.81
C VAL A 97 7.39 -4.44 7.21
N TYR A 98 7.39 -5.42 6.29
CA TYR A 98 8.59 -5.82 5.56
C TYR A 98 9.17 -4.62 4.80
N ILE A 99 8.38 -3.95 3.96
CA ILE A 99 8.84 -2.83 3.13
C ILE A 99 9.32 -1.64 3.96
N GLU A 100 8.58 -1.27 5.01
CA GLU A 100 8.92 -0.14 5.88
C GLU A 100 10.26 -0.35 6.61
N ASN A 101 10.54 -1.57 7.06
CA ASN A 101 11.76 -1.87 7.82
C ASN A 101 12.93 -2.29 6.94
N TRP A 102 12.67 -2.84 5.75
CA TRP A 102 13.70 -3.16 4.78
C TRP A 102 14.56 -1.94 4.47
N LEU A 103 13.93 -0.79 4.19
CA LEU A 103 14.61 0.47 3.89
C LEU A 103 15.50 0.97 5.04
N ARG A 104 15.15 0.68 6.30
CA ARG A 104 15.95 1.05 7.47
C ARG A 104 17.20 0.18 7.60
N ILE A 105 17.07 -1.10 7.30
CA ILE A 105 18.09 -2.11 7.60
C ILE A 105 19.17 -2.15 6.51
N GLU A 106 18.81 -1.91 5.26
CA GLU A 106 19.77 -2.01 4.16
C GLU A 106 20.21 -0.68 3.59
N SER A 107 21.46 -0.35 3.92
CA SER A 107 22.22 0.75 3.36
C SER A 107 23.12 0.34 2.18
N ASP A 108 23.04 -0.91 1.71
CA ASP A 108 23.95 -1.50 0.71
C ASP A 108 23.19 -1.92 -0.56
N ASP A 109 23.76 -1.64 -1.74
CA ASP A 109 23.15 -1.75 -3.09
C ASP A 109 22.62 -3.16 -3.47
N LYS A 110 22.79 -4.17 -2.61
CA LYS A 110 22.68 -5.58 -3.00
C LYS A 110 21.36 -6.29 -2.69
N VAL A 111 20.35 -5.60 -2.19
CA VAL A 111 19.13 -6.30 -1.72
C VAL A 111 17.83 -5.69 -2.22
N ASN A 112 17.94 -4.88 -3.28
CA ASN A 112 16.76 -4.34 -3.94
C ASN A 112 16.02 -5.40 -4.78
N GLU A 113 16.75 -6.36 -5.35
CA GLU A 113 16.18 -7.34 -6.28
C GLU A 113 15.15 -8.25 -5.60
N GLU A 114 15.47 -8.86 -4.45
CA GLU A 114 14.53 -9.73 -3.71
C GLU A 114 13.25 -8.97 -3.31
N THR A 115 13.39 -7.70 -2.92
CA THR A 115 12.27 -6.84 -2.54
C THR A 115 11.39 -6.49 -3.74
N PHE A 116 11.99 -6.13 -4.89
CA PHE A 116 11.24 -5.85 -6.11
C PHE A 116 10.60 -7.12 -6.71
N GLU A 117 11.26 -8.27 -6.61
CA GLU A 117 10.67 -9.57 -6.99
C GLU A 117 9.45 -9.92 -6.13
N LEU A 118 9.52 -9.64 -4.82
CA LEU A 118 8.37 -9.80 -3.93
C LEU A 118 7.22 -8.87 -4.34
N ILE A 119 7.51 -7.59 -4.58
CA ILE A 119 6.53 -6.61 -5.07
C ILE A 119 5.84 -7.12 -6.34
N ASP A 120 6.63 -7.59 -7.31
CA ASP A 120 6.14 -8.08 -8.60
C ASP A 120 5.27 -9.32 -8.44
N THR A 121 5.71 -10.26 -7.61
CA THR A 121 4.96 -11.48 -7.30
C THR A 121 3.60 -11.15 -6.71
N LEU A 122 3.56 -10.27 -5.70
CA LEU A 122 2.32 -9.87 -5.03
C LEU A 122 1.42 -9.00 -5.91
N TYR A 123 1.99 -8.25 -6.85
CA TYR A 123 1.23 -7.47 -7.82
C TYR A 123 0.47 -8.34 -8.85
N HIS A 124 1.04 -9.48 -9.22
CA HIS A 124 0.49 -10.37 -10.25
C HIS A 124 -0.49 -11.43 -9.70
N GLU A 125 -0.61 -11.59 -8.38
CA GLU A 125 -1.47 -12.63 -7.81
C GLU A 125 -2.98 -12.30 -7.89
N ASN A 126 -3.83 -13.33 -7.91
CA ASN A 126 -5.30 -13.17 -8.04
C ASN A 126 -5.99 -12.73 -6.74
N ASN A 127 -5.54 -13.21 -5.56
CA ASN A 127 -6.04 -12.79 -4.24
C ASN A 127 -5.22 -11.59 -3.76
N SER A 128 -5.32 -10.52 -4.54
CA SER A 128 -4.22 -9.61 -4.81
C SER A 128 -3.94 -8.60 -3.71
N LEU A 129 -2.65 -8.44 -3.39
CA LEU A 129 -2.09 -7.27 -2.72
C LEU A 129 -1.65 -6.18 -3.74
N ALA A 130 -2.16 -6.19 -4.98
CA ALA A 130 -1.68 -5.31 -6.04
C ALA A 130 -1.71 -3.82 -5.71
N ASP A 131 -2.74 -3.32 -5.03
CA ASP A 131 -2.77 -1.92 -4.59
C ASP A 131 -1.64 -1.62 -3.59
N THR A 132 -1.45 -2.50 -2.62
CA THR A 132 -0.35 -2.40 -1.65
C THR A 132 1.02 -2.55 -2.31
N SER A 133 1.17 -3.40 -3.34
CA SER A 133 2.41 -3.52 -4.11
C SER A 133 2.75 -2.24 -4.86
N LEU A 134 1.75 -1.56 -5.45
CA LEU A 134 1.97 -0.25 -6.07
C LEU A 134 2.37 0.82 -5.04
N GLU A 135 1.74 0.80 -3.86
CA GLU A 135 2.11 1.71 -2.76
C GLU A 135 3.52 1.44 -2.24
N ALA A 136 3.88 0.17 -2.06
CA ALA A 136 5.20 -0.27 -1.61
C ALA A 136 6.30 0.14 -2.59
N GLU A 137 6.12 -0.13 -3.88
CA GLU A 137 7.08 0.27 -4.90
C GLU A 137 7.23 1.79 -4.96
N TYR A 138 6.13 2.51 -4.89
CA TYR A 138 6.16 3.96 -4.83
C TYR A 138 6.92 4.50 -3.61
N PHE A 139 6.72 3.88 -2.44
CA PHE A 139 7.45 4.20 -1.22
C PHE A 139 8.97 4.03 -1.41
N LEU A 140 9.42 2.91 -2.00
CA LEU A 140 10.85 2.69 -2.27
C LEU A 140 11.42 3.73 -3.25
N ILE A 141 10.67 4.05 -4.31
CA ILE A 141 11.07 5.07 -5.30
C ILE A 141 11.22 6.45 -4.65
N LYS A 142 10.25 6.86 -3.81
CA LYS A 142 10.31 8.13 -3.07
C LYS A 142 11.52 8.23 -2.15
N ASN A 143 12.06 7.10 -1.70
CA ASN A 143 13.23 7.01 -0.84
C ASN A 143 14.53 6.71 -1.61
N ASN A 144 14.55 6.89 -2.94
CA ASN A 144 15.71 6.66 -3.81
C ASN A 144 16.25 5.22 -3.79
N ALA A 145 15.44 4.25 -3.36
CA ALA A 145 15.77 2.83 -3.36
C ALA A 145 15.35 2.17 -4.68
N SER A 146 15.57 2.81 -5.83
CA SER A 146 15.17 2.26 -7.14
C SER A 146 16.06 2.79 -8.26
N THR A 147 16.27 1.98 -9.29
CA THR A 147 17.04 2.37 -10.49
C THR A 147 16.18 3.20 -11.46
N ALA A 148 16.84 3.93 -12.36
CA ALA A 148 16.13 4.68 -13.41
C ALA A 148 15.30 3.76 -14.33
N GLU A 149 15.81 2.57 -14.63
CA GLU A 149 15.11 1.56 -15.41
C GLU A 149 13.86 1.07 -14.67
N ARG A 150 14.00 0.73 -13.39
CA ARG A 150 12.87 0.28 -12.57
C ARG A 150 11.79 1.35 -12.44
N ASN A 151 12.19 2.62 -12.30
CA ASN A 151 11.27 3.75 -12.28
C ASN A 151 10.49 3.90 -13.60
N ALA A 152 11.12 3.61 -14.75
CA ALA A 152 10.44 3.63 -16.04
C ALA A 152 9.43 2.49 -16.15
N GLN A 153 9.84 1.26 -15.81
CA GLN A 153 8.97 0.08 -15.76
C GLN A 153 7.77 0.29 -14.82
N PHE A 154 7.98 0.92 -13.67
CA PHE A 154 6.91 1.23 -12.73
C PHE A 154 5.91 2.23 -13.30
N LYS A 155 6.37 3.31 -13.95
CA LYS A 155 5.47 4.27 -14.62
C LYS A 155 4.62 3.60 -15.69
N ASP A 156 5.20 2.70 -16.47
CA ASP A 156 4.47 1.96 -17.50
C ASP A 156 3.47 0.97 -16.90
N ARG A 157 3.85 0.27 -15.82
CA ARG A 157 2.94 -0.57 -15.03
C ARG A 157 1.75 0.24 -14.54
N LEU A 158 1.98 1.38 -13.89
CA LEU A 158 0.92 2.25 -13.37
C LEU A 158 -0.04 2.72 -14.49
N ARG A 159 0.50 3.11 -15.65
CA ARG A 159 -0.31 3.48 -16.82
C ARG A 159 -1.19 2.32 -17.27
N ASN A 160 -0.60 1.14 -17.45
CA ASN A 160 -1.32 -0.06 -17.85
C ASN A 160 -2.42 -0.42 -16.85
N THR A 161 -2.11 -0.40 -15.55
CA THR A 161 -3.07 -0.67 -14.47
C THR A 161 -4.23 0.32 -14.50
N ALA A 162 -3.98 1.62 -14.66
CA ALA A 162 -5.04 2.63 -14.71
C ALA A 162 -6.01 2.39 -15.89
N MET A 163 -5.50 1.90 -17.03
CA MET A 163 -6.28 1.64 -18.24
C MET A 163 -6.98 0.26 -18.24
N GLU A 164 -6.44 -0.72 -17.53
CA GLU A 164 -6.92 -2.10 -17.55
C GLU A 164 -8.28 -2.24 -16.83
N SER A 165 -9.36 -2.40 -17.60
CA SER A 165 -10.74 -2.46 -17.06
C SER A 165 -11.02 -3.72 -16.23
N SER A 166 -10.25 -4.79 -16.40
CA SER A 166 -10.30 -6.00 -15.59
C SER A 166 -9.71 -5.82 -14.18
N ARG A 167 -8.93 -4.76 -13.93
CA ARG A 167 -8.38 -4.48 -12.60
C ARG A 167 -9.44 -3.89 -11.67
N ALA A 168 -9.32 -4.22 -10.38
CA ALA A 168 -10.19 -3.67 -9.35
C ALA A 168 -10.12 -2.13 -9.34
N ALA A 169 -11.27 -1.48 -9.11
CA ALA A 169 -11.35 -0.03 -9.10
C ALA A 169 -10.38 0.62 -8.09
N THR A 170 -10.18 -0.01 -6.92
CA THR A 170 -9.23 0.45 -5.90
C THR A 170 -7.80 0.47 -6.43
N THR A 171 -7.33 -0.61 -7.06
CA THR A 171 -5.98 -0.68 -7.66
C THR A 171 -5.80 0.36 -8.78
N ARG A 172 -6.82 0.55 -9.63
CA ARG A 172 -6.80 1.58 -10.68
C ARG A 172 -6.72 2.99 -10.09
N ILE A 173 -7.42 3.24 -8.98
CA ILE A 173 -7.37 4.52 -8.25
C ILE A 173 -5.98 4.74 -7.65
N THR A 174 -5.41 3.73 -7.00
CA THR A 174 -4.03 3.80 -6.47
C THR A 174 -3.06 4.15 -7.59
N ALA A 175 -3.14 3.48 -8.74
CA ALA A 175 -2.28 3.76 -9.88
C ALA A 175 -2.38 5.21 -10.37
N LEU A 176 -3.60 5.75 -10.50
CA LEU A 176 -3.84 7.14 -10.91
C LEU A 176 -3.29 8.16 -9.90
N LYS A 177 -3.48 7.92 -8.61
CA LYS A 177 -2.94 8.78 -7.55
C LYS A 177 -1.40 8.78 -7.59
N THR A 178 -0.78 7.61 -7.70
CA THR A 178 0.68 7.49 -7.77
C THR A 178 1.24 8.18 -9.01
N LEU A 179 0.62 8.02 -10.19
CA LEU A 179 1.01 8.76 -11.40
C LEU A 179 0.89 10.27 -11.22
N SER A 180 -0.13 10.73 -10.48
CA SER A 180 -0.29 12.14 -10.15
C SER A 180 0.86 12.67 -9.30
N GLU A 181 1.24 11.93 -8.27
CA GLU A 181 2.34 12.34 -7.38
C GLU A 181 3.70 12.29 -8.07
N LEU A 182 3.86 11.42 -9.08
CA LEU A 182 5.06 11.34 -9.93
C LEU A 182 5.07 12.39 -11.07
N GLY A 183 4.02 13.21 -11.22
CA GLY A 183 3.89 14.16 -12.33
C GLY A 183 3.80 13.49 -13.71
N ALA A 184 3.34 12.24 -13.79
CA ALA A 184 3.37 11.40 -14.98
C ALA A 184 1.99 11.18 -15.63
N LEU A 185 1.04 12.09 -15.41
CA LEU A 185 -0.34 11.96 -15.89
C LEU A 185 -0.59 12.46 -17.32
N LEU A 186 0.36 13.22 -17.89
CA LEU A 186 0.13 13.97 -19.13
C LEU A 186 -0.21 13.07 -20.32
N ASP A 187 0.33 11.84 -20.34
CA ASP A 187 0.18 10.91 -21.47
C ASP A 187 -1.00 9.92 -21.32
N LEU A 188 -1.79 10.02 -20.24
CA LEU A 188 -2.91 9.10 -20.03
C LEU A 188 -4.18 9.57 -20.75
N PRO A 189 -4.86 8.68 -21.49
CA PRO A 189 -6.14 8.99 -22.13
C PRO A 189 -7.27 9.03 -21.08
N MET A 190 -7.26 10.05 -20.22
CA MET A 190 -8.14 10.17 -19.05
C MET A 190 -9.62 10.14 -19.43
N GLU A 191 -9.99 10.68 -20.59
CA GLU A 191 -11.35 10.64 -21.13
C GLU A 191 -11.83 9.18 -21.31
N ASN A 192 -11.03 8.33 -21.96
CA ASN A 192 -11.35 6.92 -22.18
C ASN A 192 -11.47 6.15 -20.86
N ILE A 193 -10.58 6.45 -19.90
CA ILE A 193 -10.63 5.84 -18.56
C ILE A 193 -11.91 6.28 -17.83
N TYR A 194 -12.28 7.56 -17.91
CA TYR A 194 -13.47 8.10 -17.23
C TYR A 194 -14.78 7.52 -17.77
N HIS A 195 -14.92 7.40 -19.09
CA HIS A 195 -16.14 6.88 -19.71
C HIS A 195 -16.38 5.39 -19.44
N SER A 196 -15.31 4.62 -19.24
CA SER A 196 -15.38 3.19 -18.89
C SER A 196 -15.37 2.93 -17.37
N ALA A 197 -15.25 3.97 -16.55
CA ALA A 197 -15.09 3.86 -15.11
C ALA A 197 -16.42 3.75 -14.35
N SER A 198 -16.38 3.08 -13.20
CA SER A 198 -17.45 3.18 -12.20
C SER A 198 -17.50 4.60 -11.61
N THR A 199 -18.63 4.97 -11.01
CA THR A 199 -18.81 6.29 -10.36
C THR A 199 -17.69 6.61 -9.36
N HIS A 200 -17.24 5.62 -8.59
CA HIS A 200 -16.15 5.79 -7.63
C HIS A 200 -14.82 6.14 -8.31
N LEU A 201 -14.46 5.44 -9.39
CA LEU A 201 -13.25 5.72 -10.16
C LEU A 201 -13.35 7.05 -10.92
N GLN A 202 -14.53 7.40 -11.45
CA GLN A 202 -14.79 8.72 -12.05
C GLN A 202 -14.53 9.86 -11.05
N THR A 203 -15.05 9.74 -9.83
CA THR A 203 -14.80 10.73 -8.77
C THR A 203 -13.31 10.83 -8.46
N ALA A 204 -12.60 9.71 -8.39
CA ALA A 204 -11.15 9.72 -8.16
C ALA A 204 -10.37 10.39 -9.30
N ILE A 205 -10.75 10.17 -10.56
CA ILE A 205 -10.16 10.84 -11.74
C ILE A 205 -10.34 12.36 -11.61
N LEU A 206 -11.55 12.84 -11.26
CA LEU A 206 -11.79 14.26 -11.08
C LEU A 206 -10.94 14.85 -9.95
N ARG A 207 -10.83 14.15 -8.80
CA ARG A 207 -9.94 14.58 -7.69
C ARG A 207 -8.47 14.67 -8.12
N VAL A 208 -8.00 13.75 -8.95
CA VAL A 208 -6.63 13.79 -9.50
C VAL A 208 -6.46 15.00 -10.42
N LEU A 209 -7.42 15.25 -11.32
CA LEU A 209 -7.37 16.39 -12.24
C LEU A 209 -7.46 17.74 -11.51
N GLU A 210 -8.23 17.82 -10.42
CA GLU A 210 -8.33 19.02 -9.57
C GLU A 210 -6.97 19.52 -9.10
N ASN A 211 -6.03 18.61 -8.80
CA ASN A 211 -4.73 18.95 -8.27
C ASN A 211 -3.66 19.22 -9.35
N GLN A 212 -4.00 19.14 -10.64
CA GLN A 212 -3.00 19.09 -11.73
C GLN A 212 -3.22 20.18 -12.79
N SER A 213 -2.70 21.38 -12.54
CA SER A 213 -2.91 22.57 -13.38
C SER A 213 -2.50 22.40 -14.85
N SER A 214 -1.38 21.72 -15.13
CA SER A 214 -0.87 21.52 -16.50
C SER A 214 -1.76 20.59 -17.33
N SER A 215 -2.40 19.61 -16.69
CA SER A 215 -3.24 18.62 -17.36
C SER A 215 -4.66 19.09 -17.68
N LYS A 216 -5.05 20.23 -17.10
CA LYS A 216 -6.40 20.81 -17.18
C LYS A 216 -6.66 21.49 -18.52
N ALA A 217 -5.71 22.29 -19.00
CA ALA A 217 -5.88 23.10 -20.21
C ALA A 217 -6.16 22.26 -21.46
N SER A 218 -5.46 21.14 -21.64
CA SER A 218 -5.68 20.24 -22.77
C SER A 218 -6.98 19.43 -22.70
N LYS A 219 -7.69 19.49 -21.56
CA LYS A 219 -8.86 18.67 -21.24
C LYS A 219 -10.13 19.50 -21.05
N GLU A 220 -10.07 20.82 -21.24
CA GLU A 220 -11.17 21.73 -20.93
C GLU A 220 -12.46 21.37 -21.70
N GLN A 221 -12.35 21.13 -23.01
CA GLN A 221 -13.51 20.83 -23.84
C GLN A 221 -14.23 19.56 -23.36
N TRP A 222 -13.48 18.49 -23.08
CA TRP A 222 -14.04 17.25 -22.54
C TRP A 222 -14.67 17.45 -21.17
N LEU A 223 -14.00 18.17 -20.25
CA LEU A 223 -14.52 18.42 -18.91
C LEU A 223 -15.86 19.17 -18.93
N ARG A 224 -16.05 20.13 -19.85
CA ARG A 224 -17.32 20.83 -20.04
C ARG A 224 -18.46 19.94 -20.53
N LEU A 225 -18.16 18.77 -21.11
CA LEU A 225 -19.15 17.82 -21.61
C LEU A 225 -19.56 16.76 -20.59
N ILE A 226 -18.86 16.67 -19.44
CA ILE A 226 -19.18 15.72 -18.39
C ILE A 226 -20.53 16.06 -17.76
N GLN A 227 -21.43 15.07 -17.72
CA GLN A 227 -22.67 15.12 -16.95
C GLN A 227 -22.48 14.39 -15.63
N PRO A 228 -22.30 15.10 -14.50
CA PRO A 228 -22.07 14.46 -13.20
C PRO A 228 -23.30 13.67 -12.77
N THR A 229 -23.08 12.49 -12.21
CA THR A 229 -24.14 11.59 -11.71
C THR A 229 -24.31 11.67 -10.20
N THR A 230 -23.39 12.36 -9.50
CA THR A 230 -23.43 12.59 -8.06
C THR A 230 -23.09 14.05 -7.73
N SER A 231 -23.59 14.54 -6.60
CA SER A 231 -23.28 15.90 -6.14
C SER A 231 -21.78 16.13 -5.90
N GLU A 232 -21.03 15.08 -5.54
CA GLU A 232 -19.59 15.18 -5.38
C GLU A 232 -18.89 15.40 -6.73
N GLN A 233 -19.27 14.66 -7.77
CA GLN A 233 -18.72 14.84 -9.11
C GLN A 233 -19.02 16.25 -9.63
N GLU A 234 -20.24 16.76 -9.40
CA GLU A 234 -20.64 18.11 -9.77
C GLU A 234 -19.75 19.17 -9.08
N GLN A 235 -19.56 19.06 -7.77
CA GLN A 235 -18.72 19.98 -7.01
C GLN A 235 -17.26 19.95 -7.48
N LEU A 236 -16.70 18.76 -7.71
CA LEU A 236 -15.34 18.59 -8.23
C LEU A 236 -15.21 19.24 -9.61
N LEU A 237 -16.15 18.96 -10.51
CA LEU A 237 -16.13 19.51 -11.86
C LEU A 237 -16.21 21.03 -11.86
N LEU A 238 -17.09 21.61 -11.04
CA LEU A 238 -17.20 23.06 -10.88
C LEU A 238 -15.90 23.68 -10.35
N ARG A 239 -15.23 23.07 -9.36
CA ARG A 239 -13.95 23.58 -8.85
C ARG A 239 -12.85 23.50 -9.92
N ILE A 240 -12.76 22.38 -10.64
CA ILE A 240 -11.82 22.21 -11.74
C ILE A 240 -12.00 23.32 -12.78
N LEU A 241 -13.23 23.51 -13.29
CA LEU A 241 -13.53 24.49 -14.32
C LEU A 241 -13.30 25.94 -13.84
N LYS A 242 -13.60 26.26 -12.58
CA LYS A 242 -13.28 27.57 -11.98
C LYS A 242 -11.78 27.84 -11.96
N THR A 243 -10.96 26.84 -11.60
CA THR A 243 -9.49 27.00 -11.58
C THR A 243 -8.87 27.18 -12.97
N MET A 244 -9.57 26.81 -14.05
CA MET A 244 -9.10 27.02 -15.43
C MET A 244 -9.38 28.44 -15.94
N ASN A 245 -10.41 29.10 -15.42
CA ASN A 245 -10.78 30.47 -15.77
C ASN A 245 -10.73 31.36 -14.52
N PRO A 246 -9.53 31.68 -14.00
CA PRO A 246 -9.42 32.69 -12.95
C PRO A 246 -9.86 34.04 -13.54
N GLN A 247 -11.02 34.52 -13.09
CA GLN A 247 -11.43 35.90 -13.31
C GLN A 247 -10.52 36.86 -12.56
#